data_AF-A0A963J0T8-F1
#
_entry.id   AF-A0A963J0T8-F1
#
_cell.length_a   1.000
_cell.length_b   1.000
_cell.length_c   1.000
_cell.angle_alpha   90.00
_cell.angle_beta   90.00
_cell.angle_gamma   90.00
#
_symmetry.space_group_name_H-M   'P 1'
#
loop_
_entity.id
_entity.type
_entity.pdbx_description
1 polymer ?
#
loop_
_entity_poly.entity_id
_entity_poly.type
_entity_poly.pdbx_seq_one_letter_code
_entity_poly.pdbx_strand_id
1 'polypeptide(L)'
;MSERCAVVTQDAIYSANGIKLVEKGARIDSRLYDRLVQHKLREPIDQHLSVENVVNVASLLDTARILCEKLPLLRLVQALGSPERLLAPLRYLPLTGPVAFKLTVMREQRPELFRHSLQMMLVSLFLGIKNGMSERDCVPLAAAALLHDVGVLYMAPAWRDPQNKVTGIERKHLVAHPITAMLMVRDAQVYSRAVEDAVLEHHERMDGTGYPRGLAGAQISPLGRILILAEMVAAFYEKAIDMPAQQLSLALRLNHRKFPADLVAHVLPLLQEELDPDRSQALPTGEHINAMARALVQAFQQWDGAKAEQGTVPGKDGPAAFVEGRLQSLQKALTEAGAHPNHQVQLIEQLQGDADGLAEVAFVVREALWQLESIVNSCQRRWPGVLEGAQPADLAVARWCDWVRAQASGTIAA
;
A
#
# COMPACT_ATOMS: atom_id res chain seq x y z
N MET A 1 11.62 -22.32 2.77
CA MET A 1 10.41 -23.16 2.91
C MET A 1 10.72 -24.65 3.03
N SER A 2 11.48 -25.25 2.11
CA SER A 2 11.85 -26.68 2.08
C SER A 2 12.53 -27.23 3.35
N GLU A 3 13.16 -26.37 4.13
CA GLU A 3 13.80 -26.71 5.41
C GLU A 3 12.82 -26.80 6.58
N ARG A 4 11.62 -26.20 6.46
CA ARG A 4 10.61 -26.10 7.54
C ARG A 4 9.29 -26.81 7.21
N CYS A 5 8.96 -26.97 5.93
CA CYS A 5 7.78 -27.66 5.45
C CYS A 5 8.19 -28.75 4.44
N ALA A 6 7.51 -29.89 4.46
CA ALA A 6 7.70 -30.90 3.42
C ALA A 6 7.09 -30.39 2.10
N VAL A 7 7.97 -30.08 1.15
CA VAL A 7 7.61 -29.75 -0.24
C VAL A 7 7.86 -30.98 -1.06
N VAL A 8 6.85 -31.50 -1.76
CA VAL A 8 6.97 -32.70 -2.59
C VAL A 8 6.44 -32.45 -3.99
N THR A 9 7.00 -33.12 -4.98
CA THR A 9 6.50 -33.05 -6.35
C THR A 9 5.17 -33.80 -6.51
N GLN A 10 4.15 -33.14 -7.04
CA GLN A 10 2.87 -33.78 -7.34
C GLN A 10 2.91 -34.58 -8.65
N ASP A 11 3.81 -34.20 -9.55
CA ASP A 11 4.11 -34.86 -10.83
C ASP A 11 5.62 -34.84 -11.10
N ALA A 12 6.07 -35.66 -12.05
CA ALA A 12 7.48 -35.64 -12.45
C ALA A 12 7.83 -34.31 -13.16
N ILE A 13 9.01 -33.77 -12.87
CA ILE A 13 9.50 -32.51 -13.47
C ILE A 13 10.43 -32.84 -14.63
N TYR A 14 10.24 -32.17 -15.76
CA TYR A 14 11.00 -32.37 -16.98
C TYR A 14 11.72 -31.09 -17.42
N SER A 15 12.90 -31.22 -18.02
CA SER A 15 13.54 -30.14 -18.76
C SER A 15 12.75 -29.83 -20.04
N ALA A 16 13.00 -28.66 -20.63
CA ALA A 16 12.41 -28.25 -21.90
C ALA A 16 12.73 -29.23 -23.06
N ASN A 17 13.80 -30.01 -22.92
CA ASN A 17 14.21 -31.03 -23.89
C ASN A 17 13.63 -32.42 -23.57
N GLY A 18 12.71 -32.53 -22.61
CA GLY A 18 12.01 -33.77 -22.26
C GLY A 18 12.75 -34.71 -21.31
N ILE A 19 13.88 -34.30 -20.73
CA ILE A 19 14.63 -35.11 -19.76
C ILE A 19 13.95 -35.02 -18.40
N LYS A 20 13.59 -36.16 -17.80
CA LYS A 20 13.06 -36.21 -16.42
C LYS A 20 14.16 -35.80 -15.44
N LEU A 21 13.93 -34.70 -14.72
CA LEU A 21 14.85 -34.17 -13.72
C LEU A 21 14.51 -34.67 -12.32
N VAL A 22 13.21 -34.80 -12.01
CA VAL A 22 12.70 -35.21 -10.68
C VAL A 22 11.49 -36.11 -10.84
N GLU A 23 11.41 -37.15 -10.00
CA GLU A 23 10.26 -38.06 -9.97
C GLU A 23 9.09 -37.49 -9.17
N LYS A 24 7.88 -38.01 -9.38
CA LYS A 24 6.71 -37.70 -8.56
C LYS A 24 6.93 -38.17 -7.10
N GLY A 25 6.47 -37.37 -6.13
CA GLY A 25 6.59 -37.63 -4.70
C GLY A 25 7.97 -37.32 -4.11
N ALA A 26 8.91 -36.82 -4.92
CA ALA A 26 10.23 -36.46 -4.45
C ALA A 26 10.17 -35.20 -3.57
N ARG A 27 10.86 -35.25 -2.43
CA ARG A 27 11.02 -34.09 -1.56
C ARG A 27 11.95 -33.06 -2.21
N ILE A 28 11.52 -31.82 -2.29
CA ILE A 28 12.34 -30.69 -2.76
C ILE A 28 13.04 -30.05 -1.57
N ASP A 29 14.36 -30.23 -1.50
CA ASP A 29 15.25 -29.47 -0.61
C ASP A 29 15.94 -28.32 -1.37
N SER A 30 16.68 -27.47 -0.65
CA SER A 30 17.39 -26.32 -1.24
C SER A 30 18.39 -26.75 -2.33
N ARG A 31 19.06 -27.89 -2.16
CA ARG A 31 20.04 -28.42 -3.14
C ARG A 31 19.37 -28.90 -4.42
N LEU A 32 18.23 -29.58 -4.31
CA LEU A 32 17.47 -30.03 -5.46
C LEU A 32 16.83 -28.85 -6.19
N TYR A 33 16.33 -27.86 -5.46
CA TYR A 33 15.84 -26.61 -6.03
C TYR A 33 16.92 -25.88 -6.83
N ASP A 34 18.12 -25.70 -6.26
CA ASP A 34 19.24 -25.03 -6.94
C ASP A 34 19.67 -25.73 -8.23
N ARG A 35 19.58 -27.07 -8.27
CA ARG A 35 19.80 -27.84 -9.50
C ARG A 35 18.68 -27.62 -10.51
N LEU A 36 17.41 -27.61 -10.09
CA LEU A 36 16.27 -27.43 -10.97
C LEU A 36 16.28 -26.07 -11.67
N VAL A 37 16.63 -24.99 -10.96
CA VAL A 37 16.67 -23.64 -11.53
C VAL A 37 17.81 -23.43 -12.55
N GLN A 38 18.83 -24.30 -12.56
CA GLN A 38 19.87 -24.31 -13.59
C GLN A 38 19.39 -24.88 -14.92
N HIS A 39 18.22 -25.53 -14.94
CA HIS A 39 17.62 -26.08 -16.15
C HIS A 39 16.44 -25.23 -16.61
N LYS A 40 16.30 -25.05 -17.92
CA LYS A 40 15.04 -24.59 -18.49
C LYS A 40 14.01 -25.70 -18.34
N LEU A 41 13.02 -25.51 -17.48
CA LEU A 41 11.94 -26.47 -17.25
C LEU A 41 10.91 -26.40 -18.36
N ARG A 42 10.22 -27.53 -18.62
CA ARG A 42 9.12 -27.61 -19.59
C ARG A 42 7.94 -26.73 -19.17
N GLU A 43 7.61 -26.79 -17.89
CA GLU A 43 6.54 -26.02 -17.23
C GLU A 43 7.14 -25.36 -15.96
N PRO A 44 6.55 -24.25 -15.48
CA PRO A 44 6.99 -23.61 -14.24
C PRO A 44 6.98 -24.58 -13.05
N ILE A 45 8.05 -24.56 -12.25
CA ILE A 45 8.26 -25.53 -11.16
C ILE A 45 7.08 -25.60 -10.19
N ASP A 46 6.48 -24.45 -9.86
CA ASP A 46 5.38 -24.29 -8.93
C ASP A 46 4.08 -24.98 -9.38
N GLN A 47 3.94 -25.31 -10.67
CA GLN A 47 2.84 -26.16 -11.15
C GLN A 47 3.03 -27.64 -10.81
N HIS A 48 4.23 -28.04 -10.37
CA HIS A 48 4.55 -29.42 -10.00
C HIS A 48 4.81 -29.60 -8.52
N LEU A 49 4.74 -28.54 -7.71
CA LEU A 49 5.00 -28.62 -6.27
C LEU A 49 3.71 -28.70 -5.47
N SER A 50 3.74 -29.49 -4.41
CA SER A 50 2.74 -29.54 -3.36
C SER A 50 3.42 -29.43 -1.99
N VAL A 51 2.69 -28.91 -1.01
CA VAL A 51 3.18 -28.64 0.35
C VAL A 51 2.18 -29.22 1.33
N GLU A 52 2.65 -29.75 2.45
CA GLU A 52 1.73 -30.12 3.54
C GLU A 52 0.99 -28.88 4.08
N ASN A 53 -0.28 -29.03 4.46
CA ASN A 53 -1.12 -27.94 4.98
C ASN A 53 -1.34 -26.77 4.00
N VAL A 54 -1.54 -27.06 2.71
CA VAL A 54 -1.85 -26.06 1.69
C VAL A 54 -2.98 -25.13 2.13
N VAL A 55 -2.81 -23.83 1.91
CA VAL A 55 -3.88 -22.83 2.04
C VAL A 55 -5.03 -23.21 1.10
N ASN A 56 -6.18 -23.50 1.69
CA ASN A 56 -7.43 -23.80 0.98
C ASN A 56 -8.58 -22.95 1.54
N VAL A 57 -9.75 -23.01 0.89
CA VAL A 57 -10.93 -22.22 1.29
C VAL A 57 -11.31 -22.46 2.76
N ALA A 58 -11.25 -23.69 3.26
CA ALA A 58 -11.57 -23.99 4.65
C ALA A 58 -10.60 -23.29 5.61
N SER A 59 -9.29 -23.39 5.37
CA SER A 59 -8.28 -22.72 6.18
C SER A 59 -8.36 -21.19 6.13
N LEU A 60 -8.75 -20.61 4.99
CA LEU A 60 -8.99 -19.18 4.84
C LEU A 60 -10.20 -18.75 5.66
N LEU A 61 -11.32 -19.49 5.57
CA LEU A 61 -12.52 -19.23 6.37
C LEU A 61 -12.23 -19.29 7.86
N ASP A 62 -11.50 -20.30 8.32
CA ASP A 62 -11.17 -20.45 9.74
C ASP A 62 -10.32 -19.29 10.24
N THR A 63 -9.28 -18.92 9.49
CA THR A 63 -8.43 -17.77 9.85
C THR A 63 -9.22 -16.46 9.81
N ALA A 64 -10.07 -16.27 8.80
CA ALA A 64 -10.88 -15.07 8.66
C ALA A 64 -11.91 -14.92 9.79
N ARG A 65 -12.51 -16.01 10.28
CA ARG A 65 -13.39 -15.99 11.46
C ARG A 65 -12.66 -15.48 12.69
N ILE A 66 -11.45 -16.00 12.95
CA ILE A 66 -10.63 -15.56 14.09
C ILE A 66 -10.28 -14.07 13.98
N LEU A 67 -9.99 -13.58 12.77
CA LEU A 67 -9.73 -12.16 12.53
C LEU A 67 -10.98 -11.30 12.75
N CYS A 68 -12.16 -11.78 12.34
CA CYS A 68 -13.45 -11.11 12.54
C CYS A 68 -13.85 -10.92 14.01
N GLU A 69 -13.27 -11.69 14.93
CA GLU A 69 -13.51 -11.55 16.37
C GLU A 69 -12.64 -10.47 17.03
N LYS A 70 -11.69 -9.88 16.29
CA LYS A 70 -10.72 -8.92 16.81
C LYS A 70 -10.93 -7.54 16.22
N LEU A 71 -10.61 -6.50 17.00
CA LEU A 71 -10.55 -5.14 16.47
C LEU A 71 -9.43 -5.00 15.41
N PRO A 72 -9.63 -4.18 14.37
CA PRO A 72 -10.85 -3.41 14.07
C PRO A 72 -11.95 -4.20 13.35
N LEU A 73 -11.66 -5.40 12.84
CA LEU A 73 -12.53 -6.14 11.94
C LEU A 73 -13.88 -6.52 12.58
N LEU A 74 -13.90 -6.70 13.89
CA LEU A 74 -15.12 -6.90 14.67
C LEU A 74 -16.15 -5.77 14.43
N ARG A 75 -15.72 -4.52 14.25
CA ARG A 75 -16.62 -3.39 13.94
C ARG A 75 -17.28 -3.55 12.58
N LEU A 76 -16.52 -4.01 11.58
CA LEU A 76 -17.04 -4.28 10.24
C LEU A 76 -18.13 -5.35 10.29
N VAL A 77 -17.90 -6.39 11.10
CA VAL A 77 -18.85 -7.49 11.33
C VAL A 77 -20.11 -6.98 12.02
N GLN A 78 -19.97 -6.19 13.09
CA GLN A 78 -21.10 -5.58 13.80
C GLN A 78 -21.94 -4.71 12.86
N ALA A 79 -21.29 -3.89 12.03
CA ALA A 79 -21.96 -3.05 11.04
C ALA A 79 -22.68 -3.83 9.95
N LEU A 80 -22.29 -5.08 9.67
CA LEU A 80 -22.98 -5.99 8.74
C LEU A 80 -24.00 -6.92 9.41
N GLY A 81 -23.95 -7.03 10.74
CA GLY A 81 -24.83 -7.86 11.58
C GLY A 81 -24.42 -9.33 11.71
N SER A 82 -23.53 -9.86 10.86
CA SER A 82 -23.02 -11.23 10.98
C SER A 82 -21.67 -11.44 10.27
N PRO A 83 -20.78 -12.27 10.81
CA PRO A 83 -19.56 -12.66 10.10
C PRO A 83 -19.87 -13.54 8.89
N GLU A 84 -20.95 -14.32 8.90
CA GLU A 84 -21.33 -15.20 7.80
C GLU A 84 -21.56 -14.41 6.51
N ARG A 85 -22.22 -13.26 6.59
CA ARG A 85 -22.44 -12.38 5.44
C ARG A 85 -21.13 -11.84 4.87
N LEU A 86 -20.18 -11.47 5.73
CA LEU A 86 -18.87 -10.99 5.32
C LEU A 86 -18.04 -12.10 4.65
N LEU A 87 -18.14 -13.32 5.17
CA LEU A 87 -17.34 -14.47 4.74
C LEU A 87 -17.96 -15.29 3.61
N ALA A 88 -19.25 -15.08 3.30
CA ALA A 88 -19.96 -15.81 2.26
C ALA A 88 -19.25 -15.85 0.89
N PRO A 89 -18.63 -14.76 0.39
CA PRO A 89 -17.95 -14.76 -0.90
C PRO A 89 -16.81 -15.79 -0.99
N LEU A 90 -16.12 -16.09 0.13
CA LEU A 90 -14.98 -17.02 0.14
C LEU A 90 -15.38 -18.44 -0.27
N ARG A 91 -16.65 -18.83 -0.06
CA ARG A 91 -17.16 -20.17 -0.42
C ARG A 91 -17.11 -20.45 -1.92
N TYR A 92 -17.06 -19.40 -2.74
CA TYR A 92 -17.03 -19.47 -4.20
C TYR A 92 -15.67 -19.05 -4.77
N LEU A 93 -14.67 -18.81 -3.91
CA LEU A 93 -13.36 -18.33 -4.34
C LEU A 93 -12.63 -19.41 -5.14
N PRO A 94 -12.29 -19.17 -6.43
CA PRO A 94 -11.49 -20.12 -7.17
C PRO A 94 -10.05 -20.07 -6.64
N LEU A 95 -9.56 -21.22 -6.16
CA LEU A 95 -8.18 -21.42 -5.73
C LEU A 95 -7.60 -22.60 -6.49
N THR A 96 -6.84 -22.31 -7.55
CA THR A 96 -6.07 -23.35 -8.26
C THR A 96 -4.91 -23.83 -7.40
N GLY A 97 -4.38 -25.02 -7.68
CA GLY A 97 -3.19 -25.56 -7.01
C GLY A 97 -2.02 -24.56 -6.96
N PRO A 98 -1.64 -23.92 -8.08
CA PRO A 98 -0.57 -22.91 -8.09
C PRO A 98 -0.85 -21.68 -7.22
N VAL A 99 -2.09 -21.17 -7.22
CA VAL A 99 -2.46 -20.03 -6.37
C VAL A 99 -2.41 -20.43 -4.89
N ALA A 100 -3.00 -21.59 -4.55
CA ALA A 100 -2.98 -22.14 -3.20
C ALA A 100 -1.55 -22.37 -2.69
N PHE A 101 -0.65 -22.87 -3.55
CA PHE A 101 0.77 -23.01 -3.24
C PHE A 101 1.44 -21.67 -2.96
N LYS A 102 1.22 -20.64 -3.78
CA LYS A 102 1.79 -19.29 -3.57
C LYS A 102 1.27 -18.65 -2.29
N LEU A 103 -0.01 -18.77 -1.98
CA LEU A 103 -0.58 -18.33 -0.71
C LEU A 103 0.03 -19.09 0.47
N THR A 104 0.32 -20.38 0.30
CA THR A 104 1.01 -21.18 1.32
C THR A 104 2.45 -20.69 1.52
N VAL A 105 3.20 -20.45 0.44
CA VAL A 105 4.54 -19.83 0.52
C VAL A 105 4.48 -18.49 1.25
N MET A 106 3.48 -17.66 0.93
CA MET A 106 3.26 -16.37 1.57
C MET A 106 2.99 -16.56 3.07
N ARG A 107 2.09 -17.45 3.48
CA ARG A 107 1.81 -17.75 4.89
C ARG A 107 3.06 -18.20 5.65
N GLU A 108 3.85 -19.11 5.08
CA GLU A 108 4.99 -19.73 5.77
C GLU A 108 6.25 -18.85 5.77
N GLN A 109 6.49 -18.08 4.71
CA GLN A 109 7.70 -17.26 4.57
C GLN A 109 7.47 -15.79 4.93
N ARG A 110 6.23 -15.32 4.81
CA ARG A 110 5.81 -13.92 4.94
C ARG A 110 4.48 -13.81 5.71
N PRO A 111 4.39 -14.32 6.95
CA PRO A 111 3.13 -14.40 7.70
C PRO A 111 2.44 -13.04 7.88
N GLU A 112 3.22 -11.96 8.02
CA GLU A 112 2.69 -10.59 8.09
C GLU A 112 2.03 -10.15 6.77
N LEU A 113 2.63 -10.45 5.62
CA LEU A 113 2.05 -10.17 4.29
C LEU A 113 0.78 -11.00 4.03
N PHE A 114 0.78 -12.25 4.50
CA PHE A 114 -0.41 -13.10 4.42
C PHE A 114 -1.55 -12.55 5.30
N ARG A 115 -1.24 -12.10 6.52
CA ARG A 115 -2.21 -11.46 7.41
C ARG A 115 -2.75 -10.17 6.80
N HIS A 116 -1.87 -9.34 6.23
CA HIS A 116 -2.25 -8.14 5.49
C HIS A 116 -3.24 -8.46 4.38
N SER A 117 -2.93 -9.44 3.53
CA SER A 117 -3.82 -9.88 2.45
C SER A 117 -5.20 -10.34 2.94
N LEU A 118 -5.28 -10.97 4.12
CA LEU A 118 -6.54 -11.37 4.74
C LEU A 118 -7.33 -10.18 5.30
N GLN A 119 -6.67 -9.25 6.00
CA GLN A 119 -7.30 -8.03 6.51
C GLN A 119 -7.83 -7.18 5.36
N MET A 120 -7.00 -7.01 4.33
CA MET A 120 -7.32 -6.32 3.10
C MET A 120 -8.53 -6.93 2.37
N MET A 121 -8.58 -8.27 2.27
CA MET A 121 -9.75 -8.99 1.76
C MET A 121 -11.01 -8.70 2.58
N LEU A 122 -10.95 -8.77 3.91
CA LEU A 122 -12.12 -8.55 4.76
C LEU A 122 -12.63 -7.10 4.71
N VAL A 123 -11.73 -6.11 4.70
CA VAL A 123 -12.13 -4.70 4.52
C VAL A 123 -12.75 -4.49 3.14
N SER A 124 -12.14 -5.04 2.09
CA SER A 124 -12.65 -4.92 0.72
C SER A 124 -14.06 -5.51 0.60
N LEU A 125 -14.28 -6.70 1.17
CA LEU A 125 -15.60 -7.34 1.19
C LEU A 125 -16.64 -6.50 1.92
N PHE A 126 -16.28 -5.95 3.09
CA PHE A 126 -17.15 -5.03 3.82
C PHE A 126 -17.57 -3.84 2.96
N LEU A 127 -16.60 -3.17 2.32
CA LEU A 127 -16.85 -2.00 1.46
C LEU A 127 -17.74 -2.36 0.26
N GLY A 128 -17.47 -3.48 -0.40
CA GLY A 128 -18.28 -3.96 -1.52
C GLY A 128 -19.73 -4.20 -1.12
N ILE A 129 -19.94 -4.92 0.00
CA ILE A 129 -21.29 -5.23 0.51
C ILE A 129 -22.03 -3.95 0.91
N LYS A 130 -21.35 -3.01 1.59
CA LYS A 130 -21.95 -1.71 1.96
C LYS A 130 -22.28 -0.83 0.76
N ASN A 131 -21.53 -0.97 -0.32
CA ASN A 131 -21.82 -0.32 -1.60
C ASN A 131 -22.79 -1.13 -2.49
N GLY A 132 -23.55 -2.07 -1.90
CA GLY A 132 -24.65 -2.76 -2.58
C GLY A 132 -24.26 -3.97 -3.44
N MET A 133 -23.01 -4.43 -3.40
CA MET A 133 -22.60 -5.66 -4.09
C MET A 133 -23.22 -6.89 -3.42
N SER A 134 -23.66 -7.86 -4.24
CA SER A 134 -24.09 -9.16 -3.72
C SER A 134 -22.89 -9.99 -3.24
N GLU A 135 -23.13 -11.01 -2.41
CA GLU A 135 -22.08 -11.94 -1.97
C GLU A 135 -21.34 -12.58 -3.15
N ARG A 136 -22.04 -12.82 -4.27
CA ARG A 136 -21.46 -13.39 -5.49
C ARG A 136 -20.61 -12.38 -6.26
N ASP A 137 -21.05 -11.12 -6.33
CA ASP A 137 -20.30 -10.05 -7.01
C ASP A 137 -19.05 -9.65 -6.24
N CYS A 138 -19.00 -9.97 -4.94
CA CYS A 138 -17.82 -9.81 -4.09
C CYS A 138 -16.74 -10.89 -4.30
N VAL A 139 -17.00 -11.97 -5.04
CA VAL A 139 -16.00 -13.04 -5.26
C VAL A 139 -14.75 -12.53 -6.00
N PRO A 140 -14.87 -11.78 -7.12
CA PRO A 140 -13.71 -11.14 -7.75
C PRO A 140 -12.95 -10.19 -6.82
N LEU A 141 -13.67 -9.51 -5.93
CA LEU A 141 -13.09 -8.58 -4.97
C LEU A 141 -12.27 -9.32 -3.91
N ALA A 142 -12.78 -10.45 -3.39
CA ALA A 142 -12.04 -11.31 -2.48
C ALA A 142 -10.75 -11.84 -3.11
N ALA A 143 -10.83 -12.29 -4.37
CA ALA A 143 -9.66 -12.76 -5.11
C ALA A 143 -8.62 -11.66 -5.32
N ALA A 144 -9.06 -10.48 -5.76
CA ALA A 144 -8.15 -9.35 -6.00
C ALA A 144 -7.44 -8.93 -4.71
N ALA A 145 -8.19 -8.75 -3.63
CA ALA A 145 -7.64 -8.32 -2.35
C ALA A 145 -6.74 -9.40 -1.69
N LEU A 146 -7.03 -10.69 -1.86
CA LEU A 146 -6.17 -11.76 -1.33
C LEU A 146 -4.84 -11.88 -2.11
N LEU A 147 -4.82 -11.49 -3.39
CA LEU A 147 -3.69 -11.69 -4.30
C LEU A 147 -2.94 -10.39 -4.66
N HIS A 148 -3.40 -9.22 -4.18
CA HIS A 148 -2.86 -7.93 -4.60
C HIS A 148 -1.33 -7.82 -4.43
N ASP A 149 -0.81 -8.40 -3.35
CA ASP A 149 0.59 -8.33 -2.95
C ASP A 149 1.39 -9.62 -3.16
N VAL A 150 0.83 -10.61 -3.86
CA VAL A 150 1.55 -11.86 -4.13
C VAL A 150 2.85 -11.64 -4.92
N GLY A 151 2.94 -10.52 -5.66
CA GLY A 151 4.14 -10.07 -6.36
C GLY A 151 5.31 -9.72 -5.43
N VAL A 152 5.06 -9.39 -4.16
CA VAL A 152 6.09 -9.08 -3.15
C VAL A 152 6.96 -10.29 -2.83
N LEU A 153 6.48 -11.52 -3.08
CA LEU A 153 7.27 -12.75 -2.96
C LEU A 153 8.51 -12.76 -3.87
N TYR A 154 8.49 -11.97 -4.94
CA TYR A 154 9.55 -11.89 -5.95
C TYR A 154 10.46 -10.68 -5.76
N MET A 155 10.26 -9.89 -4.71
CA MET A 155 11.13 -8.77 -4.37
C MET A 155 12.39 -9.23 -3.64
N ALA A 156 13.52 -8.58 -3.92
CA ALA A 156 14.81 -8.92 -3.34
C ALA A 156 14.79 -8.86 -1.80
N PRO A 157 15.56 -9.70 -1.08
CA PRO A 157 15.62 -9.70 0.38
C PRO A 157 15.99 -8.35 1.01
N ALA A 158 16.78 -7.54 0.31
CA ALA A 158 17.21 -6.21 0.77
C ALA A 158 16.04 -5.25 1.06
N TRP A 159 14.87 -5.48 0.48
CA TRP A 159 13.63 -4.74 0.78
C TRP A 159 13.07 -4.98 2.18
N ARG A 160 13.52 -6.05 2.83
CA ARG A 160 13.03 -6.46 4.15
C ARG A 160 13.83 -5.83 5.27
N ASP A 161 15.01 -5.31 4.96
CA ASP A 161 15.92 -4.78 5.95
C ASP A 161 15.41 -3.39 6.38
N PRO A 162 14.93 -3.22 7.62
CA PRO A 162 14.47 -1.92 8.10
C PRO A 162 15.58 -0.86 8.11
N GLN A 163 16.85 -1.30 8.10
CA GLN A 163 18.02 -0.42 8.05
C GLN A 163 18.36 0.01 6.62
N ASN A 164 17.85 -0.71 5.61
CA ASN A 164 18.06 -0.38 4.21
C ASN A 164 17.02 0.63 3.72
N LYS A 165 17.35 1.93 3.80
CA LYS A 165 16.52 2.99 3.22
C LYS A 165 16.56 2.87 1.69
N VAL A 166 15.52 2.27 1.13
CA VAL A 166 15.46 2.09 -0.32
C VAL A 166 15.16 3.41 -1.01
N THR A 167 16.18 3.98 -1.66
CA THR A 167 16.11 5.31 -2.29
C THR A 167 16.21 5.24 -3.82
N GLY A 168 15.64 6.23 -4.49
CA GLY A 168 15.82 6.44 -5.94
C GLY A 168 15.46 5.23 -6.81
N ILE A 169 16.43 4.76 -7.59
CA ILE A 169 16.26 3.72 -8.63
C ILE A 169 15.77 2.39 -8.06
N GLU A 170 16.14 2.07 -6.82
CA GLU A 170 15.76 0.80 -6.20
C GLU A 170 14.23 0.72 -6.04
N ARG A 171 13.53 1.83 -5.73
CA ARG A 171 12.03 1.91 -5.66
C ARG A 171 11.27 1.44 -6.89
N LYS A 172 11.93 1.23 -8.03
CA LYS A 172 11.32 0.56 -9.19
C LYS A 172 10.74 -0.81 -8.83
N HIS A 173 11.36 -1.58 -7.92
CA HIS A 173 10.84 -2.89 -7.52
C HIS A 173 9.55 -2.79 -6.70
N LEU A 174 9.43 -1.79 -5.81
CA LEU A 174 8.18 -1.53 -5.09
C LEU A 174 7.05 -1.17 -6.06
N VAL A 175 7.32 -0.37 -7.09
CA VAL A 175 6.31 -0.02 -8.09
C VAL A 175 5.98 -1.19 -9.03
N ALA A 176 6.85 -2.20 -9.11
CA ALA A 176 6.67 -3.35 -9.98
C ALA A 176 5.82 -4.48 -9.37
N HIS A 177 5.69 -4.56 -8.03
CA HIS A 177 4.95 -5.68 -7.43
C HIS A 177 3.47 -5.78 -7.87
N PRO A 178 2.70 -4.69 -8.10
CA PRO A 178 1.33 -4.81 -8.61
C PRO A 178 1.30 -5.41 -10.01
N ILE A 179 2.33 -5.12 -10.82
CA ILE A 179 2.49 -5.67 -12.17
C ILE A 179 2.78 -7.17 -12.07
N THR A 180 3.72 -7.57 -11.22
CA THR A 180 4.05 -8.99 -11.00
C THR A 180 2.85 -9.76 -10.46
N ALA A 181 2.14 -9.21 -9.48
CA ALA A 181 0.93 -9.81 -8.91
C ALA A 181 -0.16 -9.98 -9.98
N MET A 182 -0.42 -8.94 -10.79
CA MET A 182 -1.40 -9.01 -11.88
C MET A 182 -1.02 -10.07 -12.93
N LEU A 183 0.26 -10.19 -13.28
CA LEU A 183 0.72 -11.23 -14.23
C LEU A 183 0.47 -12.64 -13.67
N MET A 184 0.65 -12.85 -12.37
CA MET A 184 0.38 -14.13 -11.72
C MET A 184 -1.12 -14.44 -11.65
N VAL A 185 -1.94 -13.43 -11.40
CA VAL A 185 -3.41 -13.55 -11.46
C VAL A 185 -3.86 -13.90 -12.87
N ARG A 186 -3.28 -13.26 -13.90
CA ARG A 186 -3.55 -13.58 -15.30
C ARG A 186 -3.15 -15.02 -15.63
N ASP A 187 -1.94 -15.44 -15.24
CA ASP A 187 -1.42 -16.79 -15.54
C ASP A 187 -2.25 -17.91 -14.91
N ALA A 188 -2.95 -17.63 -13.80
CA ALA A 188 -3.86 -18.60 -13.18
C ALA A 188 -5.07 -18.95 -14.07
N GLN A 189 -5.41 -18.15 -15.09
CA GLN A 189 -6.47 -18.39 -16.09
C GLN A 189 -7.87 -18.70 -15.53
N VAL A 190 -8.12 -18.41 -14.25
CA VAL A 190 -9.43 -18.60 -13.58
C VAL A 190 -10.07 -17.29 -13.12
N TYR A 191 -9.32 -16.20 -13.11
CA TYR A 191 -9.79 -14.89 -12.67
C TYR A 191 -10.18 -14.01 -13.86
N SER A 192 -11.17 -13.15 -13.67
CA SER A 192 -11.60 -12.23 -14.72
C SER A 192 -10.63 -11.06 -14.86
N ARG A 193 -10.73 -10.35 -15.99
CA ARG A 193 -9.95 -9.13 -16.24
C ARG A 193 -10.14 -8.06 -15.14
N ALA A 194 -11.33 -8.00 -14.54
CA ALA A 194 -11.60 -7.08 -13.44
C ALA A 194 -10.73 -7.36 -12.20
N VAL A 195 -10.39 -8.63 -11.94
CA VAL A 195 -9.45 -9.00 -10.85
C VAL A 195 -8.03 -8.54 -11.20
N GLU A 196 -7.59 -8.76 -12.44
CA GLU A 196 -6.29 -8.29 -12.92
C GLU A 196 -6.14 -6.77 -12.77
N ASP A 197 -7.14 -6.02 -13.25
CA ASP A 197 -7.11 -4.56 -13.19
C ASP A 197 -7.14 -4.07 -11.74
N ALA A 198 -7.96 -4.65 -10.86
CA ALA A 198 -7.99 -4.30 -9.44
C ALA A 198 -6.65 -4.55 -8.74
N VAL A 199 -6.02 -5.69 -9.00
CA VAL A 199 -4.69 -6.02 -8.48
C VAL A 199 -3.63 -5.06 -9.02
N LEU A 200 -3.73 -4.63 -10.28
CA LEU A 200 -2.80 -3.63 -10.82
C LEU A 200 -3.04 -2.22 -10.23
N GLU A 201 -4.25 -1.93 -9.78
CA GLU A 201 -4.71 -0.59 -9.42
C GLU A 201 -4.74 -0.29 -7.91
N HIS A 202 -4.45 -1.26 -7.04
CA HIS A 202 -4.62 -1.09 -5.58
C HIS A 202 -3.74 0.02 -4.96
N HIS A 203 -2.73 0.50 -5.69
CA HIS A 203 -1.90 1.65 -5.33
C HIS A 203 -2.13 2.90 -6.19
N GLU A 204 -3.14 2.88 -7.07
CA GLU A 204 -3.62 4.08 -7.75
C GLU A 204 -4.29 5.02 -6.74
N ARG A 205 -4.52 6.28 -7.13
CA ARG A 205 -5.19 7.27 -6.29
C ARG A 205 -6.15 8.08 -7.14
N MET A 206 -7.29 8.48 -6.57
CA MET A 206 -8.35 9.17 -7.31
C MET A 206 -7.88 10.48 -7.98
N ASP A 207 -6.81 11.10 -7.49
CA ASP A 207 -6.18 12.33 -8.00
C ASP A 207 -5.01 12.08 -8.98
N GLY A 208 -4.78 10.84 -9.41
CA GLY A 208 -3.72 10.45 -10.32
C GLY A 208 -2.31 10.45 -9.73
N THR A 209 -2.14 10.55 -8.41
CA THR A 209 -0.82 10.50 -7.75
C THR A 209 -0.26 9.08 -7.61
N GLY A 210 -1.12 8.07 -7.74
CA GLY A 210 -0.77 6.68 -7.54
C GLY A 210 0.10 6.06 -8.64
N TYR A 211 0.24 4.75 -8.56
CA TYR A 211 1.08 3.93 -9.43
C TYR A 211 0.45 2.54 -9.61
N PRO A 212 0.85 1.75 -10.64
CA PRO A 212 1.93 2.01 -11.60
C PRO A 212 1.55 2.87 -12.81
N ARG A 213 0.26 3.03 -13.13
CA ARG A 213 -0.21 3.72 -14.34
C ARG A 213 -0.56 5.20 -14.09
N GLY A 214 -0.79 5.61 -12.86
CA GLY A 214 -1.13 6.99 -12.52
C GLY A 214 -2.54 7.38 -12.97
N LEU A 215 -3.48 6.43 -12.86
CA LEU A 215 -4.87 6.61 -13.25
C LEU A 215 -5.59 7.57 -12.30
N ALA A 216 -6.55 8.33 -12.82
CA ALA A 216 -7.34 9.27 -12.02
C ALA A 216 -8.85 9.01 -12.15
N GLY A 217 -9.58 9.26 -11.07
CA GLY A 217 -11.04 9.23 -11.00
C GLY A 217 -11.68 8.03 -11.70
N ALA A 218 -12.43 8.32 -12.77
CA ALA A 218 -13.19 7.31 -13.50
C ALA A 218 -12.34 6.26 -14.22
N GLN A 219 -11.06 6.52 -14.45
CA GLN A 219 -10.14 5.59 -15.13
C GLN A 219 -9.79 4.38 -14.26
N ILE A 220 -9.90 4.52 -12.94
CA ILE A 220 -9.68 3.42 -11.98
C ILE A 220 -10.95 2.56 -11.97
N SER A 221 -10.77 1.24 -12.09
CA SER A 221 -11.87 0.28 -12.09
C SER A 221 -12.67 0.32 -10.78
N PRO A 222 -13.96 -0.08 -10.77
CA PRO A 222 -14.76 -0.12 -9.54
C PRO A 222 -14.13 -0.96 -8.43
N LEU A 223 -13.57 -2.12 -8.76
CA LEU A 223 -12.88 -2.97 -7.79
C LEU A 223 -11.56 -2.33 -7.32
N GLY A 224 -10.79 -1.71 -8.23
CA GLY A 224 -9.59 -0.96 -7.89
C GLY A 224 -9.87 0.17 -6.88
N ARG A 225 -10.96 0.91 -7.04
CA ARG A 225 -11.38 1.95 -6.08
C ARG A 225 -11.65 1.40 -4.68
N ILE A 226 -12.26 0.22 -4.59
CA ILE A 226 -12.46 -0.46 -3.30
C ILE A 226 -11.12 -0.85 -2.69
N LEU A 227 -10.23 -1.45 -3.48
CA LEU A 227 -8.91 -1.86 -3.00
C LEU A 227 -8.07 -0.65 -2.51
N ILE A 228 -8.09 0.49 -3.21
CA ILE A 228 -7.34 1.69 -2.80
C ILE A 228 -7.70 2.15 -1.38
N LEU A 229 -8.99 2.09 -1.00
CA LEU A 229 -9.43 2.45 0.34
C LEU A 229 -9.15 1.33 1.33
N ALA A 230 -9.44 0.07 0.98
CA ALA A 230 -9.21 -1.06 1.85
C ALA A 230 -7.73 -1.20 2.25
N GLU A 231 -6.81 -0.91 1.32
CA GLU A 231 -5.36 -0.88 1.53
C GLU A 231 -4.99 0.09 2.66
N MET A 232 -5.55 1.30 2.59
CA MET A 232 -5.32 2.35 3.58
C MET A 232 -5.83 1.93 4.97
N VAL A 233 -7.03 1.35 5.02
CA VAL A 233 -7.62 0.88 6.29
C VAL A 233 -6.76 -0.24 6.88
N ALA A 234 -6.45 -1.28 6.11
CA ALA A 234 -5.65 -2.41 6.57
C ALA A 234 -4.28 -1.97 7.10
N ALA A 235 -3.57 -1.15 6.33
CA ALA A 235 -2.23 -0.67 6.69
C ALA A 235 -2.19 0.15 8.00
N PHE A 236 -3.25 0.91 8.33
CA PHE A 236 -3.30 1.70 9.57
C PHE A 236 -3.48 0.83 10.82
N TYR A 237 -4.14 -0.31 10.71
CA TYR A 237 -4.38 -1.21 11.83
C TYR A 237 -3.36 -2.34 11.96
N GLU A 238 -2.42 -2.46 11.01
CA GLU A 238 -1.31 -3.42 11.06
C GLU A 238 -0.03 -2.81 11.63
N LYS A 239 0.23 -1.54 11.31
CA LYS A 239 1.31 -0.80 11.93
C LYS A 239 0.93 -0.61 13.39
N ALA A 240 1.84 -0.86 14.33
CA ALA A 240 1.65 -0.63 15.76
C ALA A 240 1.57 0.89 16.07
N ILE A 241 0.64 1.55 15.42
CA ILE A 241 0.33 2.96 15.47
C ILE A 241 -0.53 3.17 16.71
N ASP A 242 -0.19 4.19 17.49
CA ASP A 242 -1.05 4.63 18.58
C ASP A 242 -2.32 5.28 18.02
N MET A 243 -3.48 4.88 18.54
CA MET A 243 -4.80 5.36 18.11
C MET A 243 -5.05 5.29 16.58
N PRO A 244 -5.03 4.09 15.97
CA PRO A 244 -5.10 3.92 14.52
C PRO A 244 -6.39 4.51 13.90
N ALA A 245 -7.51 4.48 14.63
CA ALA A 245 -8.79 5.02 14.16
C ALA A 245 -8.77 6.55 14.00
N GLN A 246 -8.20 7.26 14.98
CA GLN A 246 -8.02 8.70 14.97
C GLN A 246 -7.14 9.11 13.79
N GLN A 247 -5.99 8.46 13.68
CA GLN A 247 -5.02 8.73 12.63
C GLN A 247 -5.58 8.45 11.24
N LEU A 248 -6.32 7.35 11.07
CA LEU A 248 -6.98 7.01 9.81
C LEU A 248 -8.08 8.04 9.46
N SER A 249 -8.90 8.44 10.43
CA SER A 249 -9.93 9.47 10.24
C SER A 249 -9.32 10.79 9.77
N LEU A 250 -8.24 11.24 10.42
CA LEU A 250 -7.51 12.44 10.04
C LEU A 250 -6.86 12.29 8.65
N ALA A 251 -6.23 11.15 8.38
CA ALA A 251 -5.62 10.86 7.08
C ALA A 251 -6.64 10.90 5.93
N LEU A 252 -7.83 10.32 6.13
CA LEU A 252 -8.91 10.33 5.14
C LEU A 252 -9.46 11.75 4.89
N ARG A 253 -9.57 12.58 5.94
CA ARG A 253 -9.97 13.99 5.81
C ARG A 253 -8.94 14.82 5.04
N LEU A 254 -7.66 14.69 5.41
CA LEU A 254 -6.54 15.38 4.75
C LEU A 254 -6.40 14.96 3.28
N ASN A 255 -6.68 13.69 2.98
CA ASN A 255 -6.50 13.09 1.67
C ASN A 255 -7.84 12.83 0.95
N HIS A 256 -8.90 13.59 1.22
CA HIS A 256 -10.25 13.32 0.72
C HIS A 256 -10.36 13.22 -0.82
N ARG A 257 -9.42 13.81 -1.58
CA ARG A 257 -9.36 13.70 -3.06
C ARG A 257 -8.65 12.46 -3.58
N LYS A 258 -7.92 11.75 -2.73
CA LYS A 258 -7.15 10.55 -3.11
C LYS A 258 -7.97 9.27 -3.00
N PHE A 259 -9.08 9.31 -2.27
CA PHE A 259 -9.93 8.16 -1.96
C PHE A 259 -11.37 8.35 -2.48
N PRO A 260 -12.09 7.27 -2.81
CA PRO A 260 -13.49 7.37 -3.26
C PRO A 260 -14.40 7.82 -2.10
N ALA A 261 -15.03 8.98 -2.23
CA ALA A 261 -15.80 9.61 -1.16
C ALA A 261 -17.04 8.78 -0.73
N ASP A 262 -17.67 8.10 -1.68
CA ASP A 262 -18.78 7.18 -1.45
C ASP A 262 -18.36 6.00 -0.55
N LEU A 263 -17.18 5.44 -0.77
CA LEU A 263 -16.66 4.35 0.06
C LEU A 263 -16.17 4.85 1.43
N VAL A 264 -15.53 6.03 1.48
CA VAL A 264 -15.07 6.64 2.73
C VAL A 264 -16.24 6.90 3.69
N ALA A 265 -17.43 7.23 3.16
CA ALA A 265 -18.64 7.42 3.96
C ALA A 265 -19.08 6.16 4.73
N HIS A 266 -18.65 4.97 4.32
CA HIS A 266 -18.91 3.72 5.05
C HIS A 266 -17.91 3.44 6.18
N VAL A 267 -16.73 4.07 6.14
CA VAL A 267 -15.64 3.83 7.09
C VAL A 267 -15.65 4.86 8.21
N LEU A 268 -15.80 6.14 7.88
CA LEU A 268 -15.72 7.24 8.86
C LEU A 268 -16.59 7.06 10.11
N PRO A 269 -17.86 6.62 10.01
CA PRO A 269 -18.69 6.40 11.20
C PRO A 269 -18.11 5.35 12.15
N LEU A 270 -17.48 4.30 11.61
CA LEU A 270 -16.89 3.22 12.41
C LEU A 270 -15.65 3.69 13.16
N LEU A 271 -14.90 4.65 12.61
CA LEU A 271 -13.73 5.22 13.28
C LEU A 271 -14.11 6.16 14.42
N GLN A 272 -15.25 6.86 14.30
CA GLN A 272 -15.74 7.76 15.33
C GLN A 272 -16.17 7.01 16.61
N GLU A 273 -16.66 5.78 16.48
CA GLU A 273 -17.03 4.91 17.61
C GLU A 273 -15.83 4.35 18.39
N GLU A 274 -14.61 4.45 17.84
CA GLU A 274 -13.36 4.02 18.47
C GLU A 274 -12.61 5.17 19.17
N LEU A 275 -13.15 6.39 19.13
CA LEU A 275 -12.58 7.55 19.81
C LEU A 275 -12.83 7.44 21.32
N ASP A 276 -11.84 6.91 22.04
CA ASP A 276 -11.77 6.94 23.51
C ASP A 276 -11.19 8.29 23.96
N PRO A 277 -11.97 9.17 24.63
CA PRO A 277 -11.49 10.49 25.07
C PRO A 277 -10.50 10.44 26.24
N ASP A 278 -10.31 9.29 26.90
CA ASP A 278 -9.48 9.19 28.13
C ASP A 278 -8.08 8.59 27.90
N ARG A 279 -7.68 8.32 26.65
CA ARG A 279 -6.36 7.73 26.33
C ARG A 279 -5.31 8.78 26.00
N SER A 280 -4.45 9.06 26.98
CA SER A 280 -3.31 9.98 26.86
C SER A 280 -2.11 9.34 26.13
N GLN A 281 -1.52 10.11 25.20
CA GLN A 281 -0.41 9.67 24.33
C GLN A 281 0.98 9.90 24.95
N ALA A 282 1.97 9.15 24.44
CA ALA A 282 3.38 9.54 24.53
C ALA A 282 3.69 10.55 23.40
N LEU A 283 3.83 11.82 23.77
CA LEU A 283 4.02 12.93 22.84
C LEU A 283 5.46 13.03 22.31
N PRO A 284 5.65 13.35 21.02
CA PRO A 284 6.89 14.00 20.59
C PRO A 284 7.03 15.33 21.37
N THR A 285 8.25 15.71 21.74
CA THR A 285 8.46 17.00 22.41
C THR A 285 7.98 18.14 21.49
N GLY A 286 7.42 19.21 22.06
CA GLY A 286 6.97 20.37 21.28
C GLY A 286 8.05 20.97 20.38
N GLU A 287 9.33 20.81 20.75
CA GLU A 287 10.49 21.17 19.92
C GLU A 287 10.57 20.36 18.61
N HIS A 288 10.32 19.05 18.67
CA HIS A 288 10.33 18.19 17.49
C HIS A 288 9.18 18.54 16.53
N ILE A 289 7.97 18.73 17.07
CA ILE A 289 6.80 19.16 16.26
C ILE A 289 7.08 20.52 15.60
N ASN A 290 7.69 21.46 16.34
CA ASN A 290 8.12 22.75 15.79
C ASN A 290 9.21 22.64 14.72
N ALA A 291 10.12 21.67 14.83
CA ALA A 291 11.13 21.41 13.79
C ALA A 291 10.46 20.90 12.51
N MET A 292 9.54 19.94 12.62
CA MET A 292 8.78 19.42 11.50
C MET A 292 7.91 20.49 10.84
N ALA A 293 7.20 21.30 11.62
CA ALA A 293 6.37 22.39 11.11
C ALA A 293 7.21 23.44 10.35
N ARG A 294 8.40 23.78 10.87
CA ARG A 294 9.36 24.65 10.17
C ARG A 294 9.85 24.04 8.87
N ALA A 295 10.17 22.74 8.85
CA ALA A 295 10.57 22.05 7.62
C ALA A 295 9.45 22.08 6.56
N LEU A 296 8.19 21.91 6.97
CA LEU A 296 7.04 22.02 6.06
C LEU A 296 6.96 23.41 5.43
N VAL A 297 7.03 24.48 6.23
CA VAL A 297 7.02 25.87 5.74
C VAL A 297 8.18 26.14 4.80
N GLN A 298 9.39 25.71 5.18
CA GLN A 298 10.58 25.88 4.37
C GLN A 298 10.46 25.16 3.02
N ALA A 299 9.78 24.01 2.94
CA ALA A 299 9.59 23.30 1.68
C ALA A 299 8.84 24.14 0.63
N PHE A 300 7.80 24.88 1.03
CA PHE A 300 7.08 25.79 0.15
C PHE A 300 7.96 26.98 -0.24
N GLN A 301 8.66 27.58 0.73
CA GLN A 301 9.57 28.71 0.47
C GLN A 301 10.72 28.35 -0.47
N GLN A 302 11.29 27.14 -0.34
CA GLN A 302 12.34 26.65 -1.23
C GLN A 302 11.85 26.46 -2.65
N TRP A 303 10.59 26.04 -2.84
CA TRP A 303 10.00 25.95 -4.17
C TRP A 303 9.83 27.34 -4.81
N ASP A 304 9.29 28.30 -4.07
CA ASP A 304 9.11 29.67 -4.56
C ASP A 304 10.46 30.34 -4.86
N GLY A 305 11.46 30.15 -3.99
CA GLY A 305 12.84 30.60 -4.22
C GLY A 305 13.48 29.97 -5.45
N ALA A 306 13.35 28.66 -5.62
CA ALA A 306 13.89 27.95 -6.77
C ALA A 306 13.28 28.43 -8.11
N LYS A 307 11.97 28.71 -8.14
CA LYS A 307 11.31 29.31 -9.30
C LYS A 307 11.85 30.71 -9.60
N ALA A 308 11.96 31.56 -8.58
CA ALA A 308 12.41 32.94 -8.71
C ALA A 308 13.86 33.04 -9.20
N GLU A 309 14.77 32.27 -8.62
CA GLU A 309 16.19 32.25 -8.99
C GLU A 309 16.42 31.77 -10.43
N GLN A 310 15.62 30.83 -10.90
CA GLN A 310 15.69 30.30 -12.26
C GLN A 310 14.88 31.13 -13.27
N GLY A 311 14.20 32.20 -12.83
CA GLY A 311 13.35 33.04 -13.68
C GLY A 311 12.22 32.27 -14.37
N THR A 312 11.77 31.17 -13.76
CA THR A 312 10.85 30.21 -14.39
C THR A 312 9.43 30.35 -13.85
N VAL A 313 8.46 30.36 -14.75
CA VAL A 313 7.05 30.14 -14.42
C VAL A 313 6.70 28.73 -14.88
N PRO A 314 6.16 27.86 -14.00
CA PRO A 314 5.73 26.54 -14.40
C PRO A 314 4.80 26.61 -15.62
N GLY A 315 5.12 25.85 -16.67
CA GLY A 315 4.26 25.70 -17.83
C GLY A 315 2.95 24.97 -17.49
N LYS A 316 2.17 24.60 -18.51
CA LYS A 316 0.95 23.80 -18.29
C LYS A 316 1.25 22.32 -18.00
N ASP A 317 2.35 21.82 -18.54
CA ASP A 317 2.76 20.42 -18.48
C ASP A 317 4.21 20.28 -18.05
N GLY A 318 4.61 19.06 -17.66
CA GLY A 318 5.98 18.73 -17.28
C GLY A 318 6.24 18.75 -15.76
N PRO A 319 7.50 18.53 -15.36
CA PRO A 319 7.87 18.29 -13.96
C PRO A 319 7.61 19.51 -13.05
N ALA A 320 7.93 20.73 -13.52
CA ALA A 320 7.68 21.94 -12.74
C ALA A 320 6.19 22.21 -12.54
N ALA A 321 5.38 22.03 -13.58
CA ALA A 321 3.92 22.15 -13.51
C ALA A 321 3.32 21.11 -12.55
N PHE A 322 3.86 19.89 -12.55
CA PHE A 322 3.46 18.84 -11.63
C PHE A 322 3.79 19.19 -10.17
N VAL A 323 5.02 19.62 -9.87
CA VAL A 323 5.41 20.01 -8.50
C VAL A 323 4.54 21.17 -8.01
N GLU A 324 4.40 22.22 -8.82
CA GLU A 324 3.54 23.38 -8.51
C GLU A 324 2.11 22.95 -8.18
N GLY A 325 1.47 22.19 -9.07
CA GLY A 325 0.08 21.76 -8.87
C GLY A 325 -0.11 20.86 -7.65
N ARG A 326 0.88 20.03 -7.31
CA ARG A 326 0.83 19.17 -6.12
C ARG A 326 1.06 19.96 -4.83
N LEU A 327 1.98 20.93 -4.82
CA LEU A 327 2.17 21.82 -3.68
C LEU A 327 0.94 22.69 -3.43
N GLN A 328 0.34 23.27 -4.46
CA GLN A 328 -0.91 24.01 -4.34
C GLN A 328 -2.05 23.13 -3.79
N SER A 329 -2.14 21.88 -4.26
CA SER A 329 -3.14 20.93 -3.76
C SER A 329 -2.91 20.58 -2.29
N LEU A 330 -1.66 20.35 -1.88
CA LEU A 330 -1.29 20.09 -0.48
C LEU A 330 -1.59 21.30 0.41
N GLN A 331 -1.21 22.50 -0.02
CA GLN A 331 -1.52 23.74 0.72
C GLN A 331 -3.02 23.92 0.89
N LYS A 332 -3.82 23.67 -0.16
CA LYS A 332 -5.28 23.73 -0.09
C LYS A 332 -5.84 22.71 0.90
N ALA A 333 -5.39 21.46 0.85
CA ALA A 333 -5.84 20.41 1.77
C ALA A 333 -5.49 20.75 3.23
N LEU A 334 -4.30 21.28 3.49
CA LEU A 334 -3.89 21.75 4.82
C LEU A 334 -4.75 22.92 5.31
N THR A 335 -5.09 23.85 4.42
CA THR A 335 -5.98 24.98 4.73
C THR A 335 -7.38 24.51 5.07
N GLU A 336 -7.94 23.61 4.26
CA GLU A 336 -9.27 23.01 4.47
C GLU A 336 -9.34 22.21 5.80
N ALA A 337 -8.22 21.65 6.24
CA ALA A 337 -8.08 20.96 7.52
C ALA A 337 -7.73 21.88 8.70
N GLY A 338 -7.67 23.21 8.51
CA GLY A 338 -7.32 24.16 9.57
C GLY A 338 -5.84 24.20 9.97
N ALA A 339 -4.97 23.54 9.20
CA ALA A 339 -3.56 23.34 9.49
C ALA A 339 -2.64 24.06 8.48
N HIS A 340 -2.96 25.32 8.14
CA HIS A 340 -2.19 26.08 7.15
C HIS A 340 -0.70 26.16 7.54
N PRO A 341 0.26 25.89 6.62
CA PRO A 341 1.70 25.82 6.93
C PRO A 341 2.22 26.99 7.77
N ASN A 342 1.88 28.23 7.40
CA ASN A 342 2.41 29.43 8.06
C ASN A 342 1.86 29.67 9.47
N HIS A 343 0.79 28.98 9.89
CA HIS A 343 0.16 29.17 11.20
C HIS A 343 0.45 28.01 12.17
N GLN A 344 1.13 26.96 11.70
CA GLN A 344 1.34 25.75 12.50
C GLN A 344 2.20 26.00 13.73
N VAL A 345 3.26 26.79 13.63
CA VAL A 345 4.13 27.12 14.78
C VAL A 345 3.34 27.88 15.86
N GLN A 346 2.50 28.83 15.46
CA GLN A 346 1.65 29.58 16.39
C GLN A 346 0.59 28.69 17.04
N LEU A 347 0.02 27.75 16.29
CA LEU A 347 -0.94 26.78 16.81
C LEU A 347 -0.29 25.86 17.85
N ILE A 348 0.94 25.40 17.62
CA ILE A 348 1.69 24.56 18.58
C ILE A 348 1.93 25.32 19.90
N GLU A 349 2.23 26.61 19.84
CA GLU A 349 2.37 27.45 21.04
C GLU A 349 1.04 27.62 21.80
N GLN A 350 -0.08 27.75 21.09
CA GLN A 350 -1.41 27.87 21.70
C GLN A 350 -1.91 26.57 22.35
N LEU A 351 -1.48 25.42 21.81
CA LEU A 351 -1.83 24.09 22.32
C LEU A 351 -0.89 23.60 23.43
N GLN A 352 -0.04 24.47 24.00
CA GLN A 352 0.78 24.11 25.16
C GLN A 352 -0.12 23.68 26.34
N GLY A 353 0.03 22.42 26.76
CA GLY A 353 -0.79 21.80 27.79
C GLY A 353 -2.00 21.01 27.26
N ASP A 354 -2.28 21.06 25.96
CA ASP A 354 -3.25 20.22 25.26
C ASP A 354 -2.53 19.10 24.51
N ALA A 355 -2.44 17.93 25.16
CA ALA A 355 -1.76 16.76 24.62
C ALA A 355 -2.40 16.26 23.32
N ASP A 356 -3.72 16.23 23.26
CA ASP A 356 -4.45 15.66 22.12
C ASP A 356 -4.37 16.59 20.91
N GLY A 357 -4.50 17.90 21.13
CA GLY A 357 -4.29 18.90 20.09
C GLY A 357 -2.88 18.85 19.50
N LEU A 358 -1.85 18.73 20.33
CA LEU A 358 -0.46 18.61 19.87
C LEU A 358 -0.21 17.33 19.06
N ALA A 359 -0.83 16.22 19.46
CA ALA A 359 -0.76 14.97 18.74
C ALA A 359 -1.40 15.04 17.34
N GLU A 360 -2.57 15.66 17.24
CA GLU A 360 -3.23 15.89 15.94
C GLU A 360 -2.35 16.73 15.02
N VAL A 361 -1.82 17.86 15.52
CA VAL A 361 -0.91 18.72 14.74
C VAL A 361 0.32 17.93 14.30
N ALA A 362 0.96 17.18 15.19
CA ALA A 362 2.11 16.34 14.85
C ALA A 362 1.79 15.35 13.73
N PHE A 363 0.62 14.70 13.78
CA PHE A 363 0.18 13.82 12.71
C PHE A 363 -0.01 14.56 11.38
N VAL A 364 -0.71 15.70 11.38
CA VAL A 364 -0.93 16.50 10.16
C VAL A 364 0.39 16.91 9.53
N VAL A 365 1.34 17.40 10.33
CA VAL A 365 2.67 17.80 9.84
C VAL A 365 3.41 16.61 9.25
N ARG A 366 3.42 15.48 9.96
CA ARG A 366 4.12 14.25 9.51
C ARG A 366 3.55 13.75 8.19
N GLU A 367 2.23 13.72 8.07
CA GLU A 367 1.54 13.34 6.84
C GLU A 367 1.85 14.31 5.70
N ALA A 368 1.87 15.63 5.96
CA ALA A 368 2.24 16.62 4.96
C ALA A 368 3.68 16.45 4.47
N LEU A 369 4.63 16.23 5.39
CA LEU A 369 6.04 15.98 5.06
C LEU A 369 6.20 14.69 4.23
N TRP A 370 5.49 13.62 4.60
CA TRP A 370 5.44 12.39 3.81
C TRP A 370 4.88 12.63 2.39
N GLN A 371 3.89 13.51 2.25
CA GLN A 371 3.36 13.88 0.93
C GLN A 371 4.40 14.65 0.09
N LEU A 372 5.23 15.50 0.69
CA LEU A 372 6.34 16.14 -0.02
C LEU A 372 7.31 15.09 -0.59
N GLU A 373 7.70 14.10 0.22
CA GLU A 373 8.52 12.99 -0.27
C GLU A 373 7.83 12.22 -1.41
N SER A 374 6.52 12.00 -1.30
CA SER A 374 5.72 11.34 -2.35
C SER A 374 5.73 12.13 -3.67
N ILE A 375 5.70 13.47 -3.60
CA ILE A 375 5.83 14.36 -4.78
C ILE A 375 7.21 14.17 -5.40
N VAL A 376 8.29 14.18 -4.60
CA VAL A 376 9.67 13.95 -5.08
C VAL A 376 9.80 12.60 -5.76
N ASN A 377 9.32 11.53 -5.12
CA ASN A 377 9.37 10.17 -5.65
C ASN A 377 8.56 10.04 -6.96
N SER A 378 7.41 10.72 -7.03
CA SER A 378 6.58 10.73 -8.25
C SER A 378 7.25 11.51 -9.39
N CYS A 379 7.94 12.60 -9.07
CA CYS A 379 8.70 13.38 -10.04
C CYS A 379 9.84 12.53 -10.64
N GLN A 380 10.66 11.88 -9.81
CA GLN A 380 11.72 10.98 -10.27
C GLN A 380 11.19 9.81 -11.11
N ARG A 381 10.02 9.26 -10.74
CA ARG A 381 9.39 8.17 -11.48
C ARG A 381 8.95 8.60 -12.88
N ARG A 382 8.28 9.76 -12.97
CA ARG A 382 7.69 10.28 -14.21
C ARG A 382 8.72 10.90 -15.14
N TRP A 383 9.74 11.55 -14.57
CA TRP A 383 10.82 12.22 -15.31
C TRP A 383 12.19 11.83 -14.74
N PRO A 384 12.71 10.63 -15.06
CA PRO A 384 13.98 10.14 -14.51
C PRO A 384 15.18 11.05 -14.79
N GLY A 385 15.16 11.80 -15.89
CA GLY A 385 16.22 12.75 -16.28
C GLY A 385 16.03 14.18 -15.78
N VAL A 386 14.96 14.51 -15.04
CA VAL A 386 14.71 15.90 -14.61
C VAL A 386 15.81 16.43 -13.68
N LEU A 387 16.39 15.54 -12.87
CA LEU A 387 17.47 15.90 -11.94
C LEU A 387 18.79 16.22 -12.66
N GLU A 388 18.90 15.85 -13.94
CA GLU A 388 20.05 16.09 -14.81
C GLU A 388 19.72 17.10 -15.92
N GLY A 389 18.50 17.66 -15.90
CA GLY A 389 18.00 18.58 -16.93
C GLY A 389 18.72 19.92 -16.89
N ALA A 390 18.99 20.48 -18.07
CA ALA A 390 19.68 21.77 -18.21
C ALA A 390 18.72 22.98 -18.31
N GLN A 391 17.41 22.74 -18.40
CA GLN A 391 16.43 23.83 -18.48
C GLN A 391 16.22 24.46 -17.10
N PRO A 392 15.99 25.79 -17.01
CA PRO A 392 15.78 26.46 -15.72
C PRO A 392 14.66 25.85 -14.88
N ALA A 393 13.59 25.38 -15.53
CA ALA A 393 12.48 24.69 -14.86
C ALA A 393 12.89 23.33 -14.26
N ASP A 394 13.74 22.56 -14.94
CA ASP A 394 14.23 21.28 -14.46
C ASP A 394 15.21 21.47 -13.30
N LEU A 395 16.08 22.48 -13.38
CA LEU A 395 16.99 22.87 -12.30
C LEU A 395 16.24 23.29 -11.03
N ALA A 396 15.14 24.05 -11.17
CA ALA A 396 14.30 24.42 -10.04
C ALA A 396 13.68 23.19 -9.36
N VAL A 397 13.17 22.24 -10.15
CA VAL A 397 12.62 20.97 -9.65
C VAL A 397 13.70 20.12 -8.97
N ALA A 398 14.87 20.01 -9.57
CA ALA A 398 15.99 19.23 -9.05
C ALA A 398 16.42 19.74 -7.67
N ARG A 399 16.67 21.05 -7.56
CA ARG A 399 17.06 21.69 -6.30
C ARG A 399 16.02 21.49 -5.20
N TRP A 400 14.74 21.68 -5.52
CA TRP A 400 13.66 21.47 -4.56
C TRP A 400 13.59 20.01 -4.09
N CYS A 401 13.69 19.07 -5.03
CA CYS A 401 13.69 17.64 -4.73
C CYS A 401 14.87 17.24 -3.82
N ASP A 402 16.07 17.76 -4.09
CA ASP A 402 17.26 17.46 -3.28
C ASP A 402 17.15 18.05 -1.88
N TRP A 403 16.60 19.26 -1.75
CA TRP A 403 16.35 19.86 -0.45
C TRP A 403 15.37 19.02 0.38
N VAL A 404 14.24 18.60 -0.20
CA VAL A 404 13.24 17.77 0.50
C VAL A 404 13.85 16.45 0.99
N ARG A 405 14.68 15.79 0.15
CA ARG A 405 15.36 14.54 0.57
C ARG A 405 16.37 14.77 1.70
N ALA A 406 17.07 15.91 1.70
CA ALA A 406 18.00 16.26 2.77
C ALA A 406 17.26 16.43 4.11
N GLN A 407 16.08 17.07 4.11
CA GLN A 407 15.24 17.21 5.30
C GLN A 407 14.67 15.88 5.79
N ALA A 408 14.22 15.01 4.87
CA ALA A 408 13.73 13.68 5.22
C ALA A 408 14.78 12.80 5.93
N SER A 409 16.06 13.06 5.65
CA SER A 409 17.17 12.33 6.28
C SER A 409 17.50 12.85 7.68
N GLY A 410 17.08 14.06 8.06
CA GLY A 410 17.40 14.70 9.34
C GLY A 410 16.22 14.89 10.30
N THR A 411 15.05 15.32 9.81
CA THR A 411 13.92 15.78 10.65
C THR A 411 12.76 14.77 10.73
N ILE A 412 12.63 13.87 9.75
CA ILE A 412 11.51 12.89 9.63
C ILE A 412 11.88 11.51 10.22
N ALA A 413 13.17 11.28 10.52
CA ALA A 413 13.69 9.99 10.96
C ALA A 413 13.76 9.80 12.50
N ALA A 414 13.43 10.84 13.26
CA ALA A 414 13.25 10.80 14.71
C ALA A 414 11.75 10.90 15.01
#